data_AF-A0A2G2PQK8-F1
#
_entry.id   AF-A0A2G2PQK8-F1
#
_cell.length_a   1.000
_cell.length_b   1.000
_cell.length_c   1.000
_cell.angle_alpha   90.00
_cell.angle_beta   90.00
_cell.angle_gamma   90.00
#
_symmetry.space_group_name_H-M   'P 1'
#
loop_
_entity.id
_entity.type
_entity.pdbx_description
1 polymer ?
#
loop_
_entity_poly.entity_id
_entity_poly.type
_entity_poly.pdbx_seq_one_letter_code
_entity_poly.pdbx_strand_id
1 'polypeptide(L)'
;MKTIIVILISLVSFSGISQTPYQKGMQKALDLWKAEKSTEAINLFERVAKVEPDQWLPSFYVSYILVINSFGEKDEAKLKSQMDKAMLFMNDAKAISKDEVEIMLLDALWYTVWVAQDGAVYGMKYGGKITGIYQEAIAKSPNNPRVILNKAEWDIGGAKFFGQSTEPFCKEIQRAINLFEDYKPAGEFYPKGGQKRAQDLLTENCN
;
A
#
# COMPACT_ATOMS: atom_id res chain seq x y z
N MET A 1 -25.89 -23.63 65.51
CA MET A 1 -24.81 -22.63 65.47
C MET A 1 -24.33 -22.49 64.02
N LYS A 2 -24.57 -21.30 63.46
CA LYS A 2 -23.92 -20.63 62.32
C LYS A 2 -23.35 -21.49 61.18
N THR A 3 -24.13 -21.59 60.10
CA THR A 3 -23.70 -21.90 58.73
C THR A 3 -22.70 -20.84 58.26
N ILE A 4 -21.45 -21.22 57.99
CA ILE A 4 -20.46 -20.35 57.35
C ILE A 4 -20.30 -20.85 55.91
N ILE A 5 -20.99 -20.17 54.99
CA ILE A 5 -20.75 -20.30 53.55
C ILE A 5 -19.65 -19.30 53.22
N VAL A 6 -18.44 -19.79 52.96
CA VAL A 6 -17.33 -18.98 52.46
C VAL A 6 -17.52 -18.82 50.95
N ILE A 7 -18.05 -17.68 50.51
CA ILE A 7 -18.07 -17.29 49.10
C ILE A 7 -16.74 -16.61 48.81
N LEU A 8 -15.81 -17.33 48.18
CA LEU A 8 -14.56 -16.77 47.66
C LEU A 8 -14.87 -16.05 46.34
N ILE A 9 -15.08 -14.74 46.38
CA ILE A 9 -15.22 -13.90 45.18
C ILE A 9 -13.82 -13.71 44.58
N SER A 10 -13.48 -14.48 43.56
CA SER A 10 -12.31 -14.21 42.72
C SER A 10 -12.57 -12.96 41.89
N LEU A 11 -11.97 -11.84 42.29
CA LEU A 11 -11.82 -10.65 41.44
C LEU A 11 -10.92 -11.01 40.26
N VAL A 12 -11.51 -11.44 39.15
CA VAL A 12 -10.82 -11.46 37.85
C VAL A 12 -10.83 -10.02 37.36
N SER A 13 -9.77 -9.27 37.64
CA SER A 13 -9.52 -7.99 36.99
C SER A 13 -9.27 -8.24 35.51
N PHE A 14 -10.33 -8.12 34.70
CA PHE A 14 -10.21 -8.07 33.25
C PHE A 14 -9.56 -6.73 32.90
N SER A 15 -8.22 -6.69 32.84
CA SER A 15 -7.48 -5.57 32.27
C SER A 15 -7.78 -5.55 30.77
N GLY A 16 -8.84 -4.85 30.37
CA GLY A 16 -9.10 -4.61 28.95
C GLY A 16 -7.91 -3.86 28.36
N ILE A 17 -7.20 -4.48 27.40
CA ILE A 17 -6.15 -3.82 26.64
C ILE A 17 -6.82 -2.71 25.83
N SER A 18 -6.76 -1.48 26.31
CA SER A 18 -7.25 -0.31 25.57
C SER A 18 -6.33 -0.06 24.38
N GLN A 19 -6.89 0.23 23.21
CA GLN A 19 -6.10 0.62 22.06
C GLN A 19 -5.29 1.88 22.34
N THR A 20 -4.02 1.88 21.92
CA THR A 20 -3.19 3.09 21.96
C THR A 20 -3.79 4.20 21.09
N PRO A 21 -3.48 5.49 21.34
CA PRO A 21 -3.87 6.59 20.46
C PRO A 21 -3.47 6.34 18.99
N TYR A 22 -2.26 5.83 18.75
CA TYR A 22 -1.80 5.39 17.44
C TYR A 22 -2.73 4.34 16.81
N GLN A 23 -2.99 3.23 17.51
CA GLN A 23 -3.86 2.15 16.99
C GLN A 23 -5.27 2.66 16.66
N LYS A 24 -5.85 3.47 17.56
CA LYS A 24 -7.17 4.05 17.35
C LYS A 24 -7.19 5.00 16.14
N GLY A 25 -6.15 5.82 15.98
CA GLY A 25 -6.00 6.75 14.86
C GLY A 25 -5.86 6.02 13.53
N MET A 26 -4.96 5.05 13.47
CA MET A 26 -4.71 4.21 12.29
C MET A 26 -5.94 3.42 11.88
N GLN A 27 -6.58 2.71 12.81
CA GLN A 27 -7.76 1.91 12.51
C GLN A 27 -8.88 2.80 11.96
N LYS A 28 -9.16 3.94 12.60
CA LYS A 28 -10.19 4.87 12.14
C LYS A 28 -9.89 5.46 10.75
N ALA A 29 -8.61 5.74 10.45
CA ALA A 29 -8.22 6.26 9.14
C ALA A 29 -8.36 5.20 8.04
N LEU A 30 -7.98 3.95 8.33
CA LEU A 30 -8.20 2.81 7.44
C LEU A 30 -9.69 2.54 7.21
N ASP A 31 -10.53 2.65 8.25
CA ASP A 31 -11.99 2.48 8.13
C ASP A 31 -12.62 3.56 7.24
N LEU A 32 -12.16 4.81 7.37
CA LEU A 32 -12.59 5.90 6.49
C LEU A 32 -12.21 5.61 5.03
N TRP A 33 -10.97 5.17 4.79
CA TRP A 33 -10.53 4.85 3.44
C TRP A 33 -11.30 3.67 2.84
N LYS A 34 -11.55 2.62 3.63
CA LYS A 34 -12.40 1.48 3.23
C LYS A 34 -13.84 1.90 2.90
N ALA A 35 -14.34 2.94 3.56
CA ALA A 35 -15.64 3.54 3.27
C ALA A 35 -15.60 4.57 2.12
N GLU A 36 -14.54 4.55 1.30
CA GLU A 36 -14.33 5.42 0.13
C GLU A 36 -14.23 6.93 0.48
N LYS A 37 -13.93 7.24 1.74
CA LYS A 37 -13.74 8.62 2.23
C LYS A 37 -12.26 9.01 2.22
N SER A 38 -11.66 9.00 1.03
CA SER A 38 -10.22 9.19 0.84
C SER A 38 -9.70 10.49 1.44
N THR A 39 -10.42 11.61 1.27
CA THR A 39 -10.01 12.91 1.80
C THR A 39 -9.97 12.91 3.33
N GLU A 40 -10.99 12.37 3.99
CA GLU A 40 -11.07 12.28 5.44
C GLU A 40 -10.02 11.31 6.00
N ALA A 41 -9.76 10.20 5.29
CA ALA A 41 -8.71 9.26 5.64
C ALA A 41 -7.32 9.91 5.59
N ILE A 42 -6.98 10.59 4.48
CA ILE A 42 -5.74 11.34 4.31
C ILE A 42 -5.58 12.34 5.47
N ASN A 43 -6.58 13.18 5.70
CA ASN A 43 -6.53 14.19 6.77
C ASN A 43 -6.36 13.57 8.17
N LEU A 44 -6.89 12.35 8.40
CA LEU A 44 -6.69 11.66 9.66
C LEU A 44 -5.29 11.04 9.75
N PHE A 45 -4.79 10.38 8.71
CA PHE A 45 -3.42 9.86 8.68
C PHE A 45 -2.38 10.97 8.87
N GLU A 46 -2.55 12.15 8.27
CA GLU A 46 -1.65 13.29 8.48
C GLU A 46 -1.60 13.73 9.95
N ARG A 47 -2.75 13.74 10.63
CA ARG A 47 -2.80 14.05 12.06
C ARG A 47 -2.13 12.97 12.89
N VAL A 48 -2.29 11.70 12.53
CA VAL A 48 -1.60 10.59 13.20
C VAL A 48 -0.09 10.70 12.99
N ALA A 49 0.37 10.94 11.76
CA ALA A 49 1.79 11.12 11.43
C ALA A 49 2.44 12.26 12.25
N LYS A 50 1.70 13.36 12.44
CA LYS A 50 2.17 14.49 13.24
C LYS A 50 2.31 14.17 14.74
N VAL A 51 1.41 13.34 15.27
CA VAL A 51 1.39 12.99 16.71
C VAL A 51 2.34 11.82 17.01
N GLU A 52 2.55 10.93 16.03
CA GLU A 52 3.33 9.70 16.15
C GLU A 52 4.48 9.71 15.12
N PRO A 53 5.46 10.65 15.24
CA PRO A 53 6.45 10.93 14.20
C PRO A 53 7.43 9.80 13.93
N ASP A 54 7.58 8.85 14.86
CA ASP A 54 8.45 7.68 14.70
C ASP A 54 7.74 6.52 13.97
N GLN A 55 6.47 6.67 13.61
CA GLN A 55 5.69 5.68 12.87
C GLN A 55 5.65 6.05 11.39
N TRP A 56 6.23 5.20 10.53
CA TRP A 56 6.29 5.46 9.09
C TRP A 56 4.96 5.21 8.35
N LEU A 57 4.12 4.31 8.88
CA LEU A 57 2.87 3.86 8.24
C LEU A 57 1.84 4.99 8.00
N PRO A 58 1.57 5.90 8.95
CA PRO A 58 0.71 7.06 8.70
C PRO A 58 1.12 7.86 7.45
N SER A 59 2.39 8.26 7.36
CA SER A 59 2.91 9.03 6.21
C SER A 59 2.87 8.19 4.93
N PHE A 60 3.20 6.90 5.01
CA PHE A 60 3.06 5.98 3.89
C PHE A 60 1.63 5.95 3.36
N TYR A 61 0.60 5.84 4.22
CA TYR A 61 -0.79 5.79 3.77
C TYR A 61 -1.27 7.11 3.17
N VAL A 62 -0.83 8.26 3.69
CA VAL A 62 -1.11 9.56 3.05
C VAL A 62 -0.61 9.55 1.61
N SER A 63 0.67 9.19 1.42
CA SER A 63 1.26 9.14 0.08
C SER A 63 0.61 8.08 -0.81
N TYR A 64 0.36 6.89 -0.27
CA TYR A 64 -0.25 5.79 -1.02
C TYR A 64 -1.62 6.18 -1.58
N ILE A 65 -2.51 6.72 -0.74
CA ILE A 65 -3.85 7.13 -1.17
C ILE A 65 -3.77 8.26 -2.21
N LEU A 66 -2.88 9.23 -2.01
CA LEU A 66 -2.68 10.31 -2.98
C LEU A 66 -2.21 9.79 -4.34
N VAL A 67 -1.24 8.87 -4.38
CA VAL A 67 -0.75 8.23 -5.62
C VAL A 67 -1.85 7.44 -6.31
N ILE A 68 -2.59 6.60 -5.57
CA ILE A 68 -3.69 5.81 -6.14
C ILE A 68 -4.77 6.73 -6.73
N ASN A 69 -5.14 7.80 -6.03
CA ASN A 69 -6.13 8.77 -6.51
C ASN A 69 -5.63 9.62 -7.70
N SER A 70 -4.33 9.59 -8.02
CA SER A 70 -3.75 10.35 -9.13
C SER A 70 -3.78 9.57 -10.45
N PHE A 71 -4.00 8.25 -10.43
CA PHE A 71 -4.21 7.50 -11.67
C PHE A 71 -5.49 7.97 -12.38
N GLY A 72 -5.34 8.41 -13.63
CA GLY A 72 -6.46 8.88 -14.46
C GLY A 72 -6.91 10.32 -14.18
N GLU A 73 -6.20 11.07 -13.33
CA GLU A 73 -6.46 12.50 -13.13
C GLU A 73 -6.05 13.29 -14.39
N LYS A 74 -6.97 14.09 -14.92
CA LYS A 74 -6.78 14.83 -16.18
C LYS A 74 -6.39 16.29 -15.95
N ASP A 75 -6.69 16.85 -14.78
CA ASP A 75 -6.25 18.18 -14.41
C ASP A 75 -4.77 18.13 -13.99
N GLU A 76 -3.90 18.66 -14.84
CA GLU A 76 -2.45 18.66 -14.61
C GLU A 76 -2.03 19.39 -13.33
N ALA A 77 -2.69 20.50 -12.99
CA ALA A 77 -2.36 21.27 -11.79
C ALA A 77 -2.74 20.49 -10.54
N LYS A 78 -3.91 19.84 -10.57
CA LYS A 78 -4.37 18.97 -9.49
C LYS A 78 -3.48 17.73 -9.36
N LEU A 79 -3.14 17.07 -10.47
CA LEU A 79 -2.22 15.94 -10.51
C LEU A 79 -0.87 16.32 -9.88
N LYS A 80 -0.27 17.42 -10.35
CA LYS A 80 1.02 17.89 -9.81
C LYS A 80 0.92 18.17 -8.31
N SER A 81 -0.12 18.86 -7.85
CA SER A 81 -0.30 19.15 -6.43
C SER A 81 -0.44 17.89 -5.58
N GLN A 82 -1.18 16.88 -6.05
CA GLN A 82 -1.33 15.60 -5.35
C GLN A 82 0.01 14.85 -5.30
N MET A 83 0.73 14.80 -6.41
CA MET A 83 1.98 14.07 -6.53
C MET A 83 3.12 14.71 -5.74
N ASP A 84 3.18 16.05 -5.69
CA ASP A 84 4.13 16.78 -4.84
C ASP A 84 3.88 16.47 -3.36
N LYS A 85 2.60 16.49 -2.94
CA LYS A 85 2.23 16.13 -1.56
C LYS A 85 2.53 14.67 -1.24
N ALA A 86 2.24 13.75 -2.16
CA ALA A 86 2.57 12.34 -1.99
C ALA A 86 4.08 12.14 -1.78
N MET A 87 4.91 12.79 -2.61
CA MET A 87 6.36 12.71 -2.50
C MET A 87 6.88 13.20 -1.13
N LEU A 88 6.29 14.28 -0.59
CA LEU A 88 6.63 14.77 0.75
C LEU A 88 6.43 13.69 1.81
N PHE A 89 5.23 13.12 1.90
CA PHE A 89 4.91 12.10 2.90
C PHE A 89 5.63 10.77 2.65
N MET A 90 5.90 10.41 1.39
CA MET A 90 6.73 9.26 1.07
C MET A 90 8.16 9.44 1.60
N ASN A 91 8.73 10.64 1.48
CA ASN A 91 10.07 10.93 2.00
C ASN A 91 10.11 10.89 3.52
N ASP A 92 9.06 11.35 4.22
CA ASP A 92 8.94 11.20 5.67
C ASP A 92 8.93 9.72 6.07
N ALA A 93 8.14 8.89 5.37
CA ALA A 93 8.12 7.44 5.62
C ALA A 93 9.50 6.79 5.34
N LYS A 94 10.18 7.18 4.25
CA LYS A 94 11.53 6.72 3.89
C LYS A 94 12.58 7.11 4.93
N ALA A 95 12.46 8.28 5.55
CA ALA A 95 13.40 8.74 6.56
C ALA A 95 13.37 7.85 7.82
N ILE A 96 12.21 7.27 8.12
CA ILE A 96 12.00 6.37 9.26
C ILE A 96 12.29 4.91 8.89
N SER A 97 11.86 4.46 7.70
CA SER A 97 12.01 3.08 7.23
C SER A 97 12.63 3.00 5.83
N LYS A 98 13.92 3.31 5.75
CA LYS A 98 14.69 3.50 4.49
C LYS A 98 14.62 2.32 3.52
N ASP A 99 14.45 1.12 4.07
CA ASP A 99 14.62 -0.14 3.37
C ASP A 99 13.31 -0.94 3.22
N GLU A 100 12.18 -0.32 3.53
CA GLU A 100 10.87 -0.96 3.47
C GLU A 100 10.38 -1.17 2.04
N VAL A 101 10.03 -2.41 1.74
CA VAL A 101 9.61 -2.84 0.40
C VAL A 101 8.29 -2.20 -0.01
N GLU A 102 7.35 -2.01 0.91
CA GLU A 102 6.09 -1.33 0.60
C GLU A 102 6.33 0.12 0.14
N ILE A 103 7.35 0.79 0.70
CA ILE A 103 7.74 2.14 0.28
C ILE A 103 8.43 2.13 -1.09
N MET A 104 9.22 1.10 -1.42
CA MET A 104 9.78 0.90 -2.76
C MET A 104 8.66 0.76 -3.80
N LEU A 105 7.63 -0.05 -3.51
CA LEU A 105 6.47 -0.20 -4.39
C LEU A 105 5.74 1.12 -4.61
N LEU A 106 5.54 1.90 -3.54
CA LEU A 106 4.94 3.22 -3.63
C LEU A 106 5.77 4.20 -4.48
N ASP A 107 7.10 4.15 -4.40
CA ASP A 107 7.98 4.96 -5.23
C ASP A 107 7.85 4.61 -6.72
N ALA A 108 7.82 3.31 -7.04
CA ALA A 108 7.57 2.84 -8.40
C ALA A 108 6.19 3.29 -8.91
N LEU A 109 5.14 3.19 -8.09
CA LEU A 109 3.79 3.65 -8.42
C LEU A 109 3.75 5.17 -8.64
N TRP A 110 4.46 5.96 -7.84
CA TRP A 110 4.54 7.41 -8.01
C TRP A 110 5.07 7.77 -9.40
N TYR A 111 6.13 7.10 -9.86
CA TYR A 111 6.65 7.30 -11.22
C TYR A 111 5.68 6.77 -12.29
N THR A 112 5.01 5.66 -12.01
CA THR A 112 4.06 5.03 -12.94
C THR A 112 2.87 5.94 -13.23
N VAL A 113 2.39 6.73 -12.26
CA VAL A 113 1.33 7.74 -12.50
C VAL A 113 1.73 8.72 -13.61
N TRP A 114 2.97 9.22 -13.61
CA TRP A 114 3.43 10.12 -14.67
C TRP A 114 3.51 9.43 -16.03
N VAL A 115 3.99 8.18 -16.06
CA VAL A 115 4.00 7.37 -17.29
C VAL A 115 2.59 7.10 -17.81
N ALA A 116 1.63 6.86 -16.92
CA ALA A 116 0.23 6.66 -17.28
C ALA A 116 -0.42 7.94 -17.81
N GLN A 117 0.00 9.11 -17.33
CA GLN A 117 -0.48 10.41 -17.82
C GLN A 117 -0.01 10.69 -19.25
N ASP A 118 1.29 10.51 -19.51
CA ASP A 118 1.87 10.66 -20.85
C ASP A 118 3.07 9.71 -21.00
N GLY A 119 2.80 8.55 -21.62
CA GLY A 119 3.82 7.52 -21.84
C GLY A 119 4.92 7.95 -22.80
N ALA A 120 4.64 8.87 -23.73
CA ALA A 120 5.63 9.36 -24.69
C ALA A 120 6.63 10.31 -24.02
N VAL A 121 6.15 11.17 -23.12
CA VAL A 121 6.98 12.12 -22.37
C VAL A 121 7.71 11.43 -21.22
N TYR A 122 6.97 10.67 -20.39
CA TYR A 122 7.49 10.17 -19.13
C TYR A 122 8.02 8.74 -19.20
N GLY A 123 7.65 7.96 -20.22
CA GLY A 123 8.11 6.57 -20.38
C GLY A 123 9.64 6.47 -20.49
N MET A 124 10.27 7.29 -21.35
CA MET A 124 11.73 7.33 -21.46
C MET A 124 12.40 7.88 -20.19
N LYS A 125 11.74 8.81 -19.50
CA LYS A 125 12.28 9.46 -18.30
C LYS A 125 12.28 8.55 -17.09
N TYR A 126 11.21 7.78 -16.90
CA TYR A 126 10.96 7.04 -15.66
C TYR A 126 10.90 5.52 -15.84
N GLY A 127 10.71 4.98 -17.04
CA GLY A 127 10.54 3.54 -17.25
C GLY A 127 11.72 2.70 -16.75
N GLY A 128 12.95 3.13 -17.04
CA GLY A 128 14.16 2.47 -16.52
C GLY A 128 14.25 2.54 -14.98
N LYS A 129 13.82 3.66 -14.38
CA LYS A 129 13.79 3.84 -12.92
C LYS A 129 12.77 2.91 -12.28
N ILE A 130 11.55 2.86 -12.80
CA ILE A 130 10.48 1.97 -12.32
C ILE A 130 10.93 0.51 -12.39
N THR A 131 11.51 0.11 -13.51
CA THR A 131 12.03 -1.25 -13.71
C THR A 131 13.13 -1.59 -12.70
N GLY A 132 14.08 -0.67 -12.46
CA GLY A 132 15.14 -0.86 -11.47
C GLY A 132 14.58 -1.02 -10.04
N ILE A 133 13.59 -0.21 -9.66
CA ILE A 133 12.95 -0.32 -8.34
C ILE A 133 12.28 -1.69 -8.18
N TYR A 134 11.54 -2.17 -9.19
CA TYR A 134 10.89 -3.48 -9.10
C TYR A 134 11.90 -4.64 -9.09
N GLN A 135 13.02 -4.52 -9.78
CA GLN A 135 14.10 -5.51 -9.71
C GLN A 135 14.70 -5.59 -8.30
N GLU A 136 14.96 -4.44 -7.67
CA GLU A 136 15.43 -4.38 -6.29
C GLU A 136 14.40 -4.96 -5.31
N ALA A 137 13.12 -4.58 -5.45
CA ALA A 137 12.04 -5.07 -4.60
C ALA A 137 11.87 -6.60 -4.70
N ILE A 138 11.94 -7.17 -5.92
CA ILE A 138 11.89 -8.63 -6.10
C ILE A 138 13.10 -9.32 -5.49
N ALA A 139 14.30 -8.76 -5.64
CA ALA A 139 15.51 -9.34 -5.05
C ALA A 139 15.42 -9.37 -3.52
N LYS A 140 14.83 -8.33 -2.93
CA LYS A 140 14.67 -8.17 -1.48
C LYS A 140 13.54 -8.99 -0.89
N SER A 141 12.43 -9.12 -1.60
CA SER A 141 11.23 -9.80 -1.13
C SER A 141 10.59 -10.63 -2.24
N PRO A 142 11.27 -11.70 -2.69
CA PRO A 142 10.90 -12.46 -3.88
C PRO A 142 9.55 -13.19 -3.77
N ASN A 143 9.02 -13.33 -2.55
CA ASN A 143 7.74 -13.99 -2.26
C ASN A 143 6.69 -13.01 -1.70
N ASN A 144 6.95 -11.70 -1.69
CA ASN A 144 5.90 -10.74 -1.34
C ASN A 144 4.92 -10.66 -2.53
N PRO A 145 3.63 -11.02 -2.35
CA PRO A 145 2.66 -11.07 -3.44
C PRO A 145 2.41 -9.70 -4.06
N ARG A 146 2.48 -8.60 -3.30
CA ARG A 146 2.34 -7.23 -3.84
C ARG A 146 3.51 -6.86 -4.72
N VAL A 147 4.72 -7.28 -4.35
CA VAL A 147 5.93 -7.03 -5.15
C VAL A 147 5.82 -7.70 -6.51
N ILE A 148 5.44 -8.98 -6.53
CA ILE A 148 5.24 -9.74 -7.77
C ILE A 148 4.11 -9.12 -8.60
N LEU A 149 2.98 -8.79 -7.96
CA LEU A 149 1.82 -8.23 -8.65
C LEU A 149 2.13 -6.88 -9.31
N ASN A 150 2.71 -5.94 -8.57
CA ASN A 150 2.99 -4.59 -9.07
C ASN A 150 4.03 -4.62 -10.20
N LYS A 151 5.04 -5.51 -10.11
CA LYS A 151 5.97 -5.71 -11.22
C LYS A 151 5.27 -6.30 -12.45
N ALA A 152 4.45 -7.34 -12.28
CA ALA A 152 3.72 -7.94 -13.39
C ALA A 152 2.79 -6.93 -14.08
N GLU A 153 2.10 -6.09 -13.30
CA GLU A 153 1.25 -5.02 -13.82
C GLU A 153 2.05 -3.98 -14.62
N TRP A 154 3.22 -3.57 -14.12
CA TRP A 154 4.13 -2.69 -14.85
C TRP A 154 4.60 -3.31 -16.18
N ASP A 155 5.03 -4.57 -16.15
CA ASP A 155 5.52 -5.27 -17.34
C ASP A 155 4.41 -5.45 -18.39
N ILE A 156 3.18 -5.73 -17.95
CA ILE A 156 1.99 -5.80 -18.83
C ILE A 156 1.71 -4.44 -19.48
N GLY A 157 1.79 -3.35 -18.72
CA GLY A 157 1.64 -2.00 -19.25
C GLY A 157 2.69 -1.69 -20.32
N GLY A 158 3.95 -2.04 -20.06
CA GLY A 158 5.04 -1.92 -21.04
C GLY A 158 4.80 -2.75 -22.30
N ALA A 159 4.43 -4.03 -22.14
CA ALA A 159 4.16 -4.93 -23.26
C ALA A 159 3.02 -4.39 -24.14
N LYS A 160 1.92 -3.94 -23.55
CA LYS A 160 0.82 -3.30 -24.29
C LYS A 160 1.26 -2.06 -25.05
N PHE A 161 2.06 -1.20 -24.42
CA PHE A 161 2.57 0.02 -25.06
C PHE A 161 3.41 -0.27 -26.31
N PHE A 162 4.21 -1.35 -26.29
CA PHE A 162 5.03 -1.78 -27.43
C PHE A 162 4.35 -2.81 -28.35
N GLY A 163 3.06 -3.12 -28.14
CA GLY A 163 2.33 -4.10 -28.94
C GLY A 163 2.83 -5.55 -28.79
N GLN A 164 3.43 -5.87 -27.65
CA GLN A 164 3.93 -7.21 -27.31
C GLN A 164 2.88 -8.04 -26.56
N SER A 165 3.04 -9.36 -26.56
CA SER A 165 2.16 -10.27 -25.82
C SER A 165 2.30 -10.08 -24.30
N THR A 166 1.17 -10.09 -23.59
CA THR A 166 1.09 -10.06 -22.13
C THR A 166 1.12 -11.45 -21.50
N GLU A 167 0.96 -12.50 -22.30
CA GLU A 167 0.91 -13.90 -21.86
C GLU A 167 2.08 -14.31 -20.94
N PRO A 168 3.34 -13.86 -21.16
CA PRO A 168 4.45 -14.22 -20.28
C PRO A 168 4.26 -13.78 -18.82
N PHE A 169 3.50 -12.72 -18.57
CA PHE A 169 3.32 -12.12 -17.24
C PHE A 169 2.13 -12.72 -16.47
N CYS A 170 1.23 -13.43 -17.17
CA CYS A 170 0.07 -14.07 -16.57
C CYS A 170 0.43 -15.11 -15.51
N LYS A 171 1.57 -15.80 -15.70
CA LYS A 171 2.09 -16.75 -14.71
C LYS A 171 2.50 -16.06 -13.41
N GLU A 172 3.05 -14.85 -13.48
CA GLU A 172 3.41 -14.08 -12.29
C GLU A 172 2.17 -13.53 -11.58
N ILE A 173 1.12 -13.13 -12.31
CA ILE A 173 -0.17 -12.76 -11.68
C ILE A 173 -0.76 -13.96 -10.92
N GLN A 174 -0.80 -15.15 -11.55
CA GLN A 174 -1.32 -16.35 -10.89
C GLN A 174 -0.47 -16.71 -9.66
N ARG A 175 0.85 -16.58 -9.76
CA ARG A 175 1.76 -16.77 -8.63
C ARG A 175 1.46 -15.80 -7.49
N ALA A 176 1.22 -14.52 -7.79
CA ALA A 176 0.85 -13.53 -6.79
C ALA A 176 -0.47 -13.87 -6.09
N ILE A 177 -1.50 -14.31 -6.85
CA ILE A 177 -2.80 -14.76 -6.29
C ILE A 177 -2.58 -15.85 -5.24
N ASN A 178 -1.81 -16.89 -5.58
CA ASN A 178 -1.55 -18.01 -4.67
C ASN A 178 -0.79 -17.54 -3.42
N LEU A 179 0.20 -16.66 -3.59
CA LEU A 179 0.96 -16.12 -2.46
C LEU A 179 0.13 -15.23 -1.54
N PHE A 180 -0.94 -14.58 -2.03
CA PHE A 180 -1.84 -13.80 -1.19
C PHE A 180 -2.64 -14.64 -0.18
N GLU A 181 -2.90 -15.92 -0.47
CA GLU A 181 -3.74 -16.78 0.40
C GLU A 181 -3.12 -16.97 1.79
N ASP A 182 -1.80 -17.12 1.84
CA ASP A 182 -1.05 -17.36 3.08
C ASP A 182 -0.24 -16.15 3.56
N TYR A 183 -0.31 -15.02 2.83
CA TYR A 183 0.55 -13.87 3.14
C TYR A 183 0.17 -13.21 4.46
N LYS A 184 1.16 -13.15 5.36
CA LYS A 184 1.07 -12.46 6.64
C LYS A 184 1.93 -11.18 6.59
N PRO A 185 1.30 -9.99 6.64
CA PRO A 185 2.03 -8.73 6.75
C PRO A 185 2.88 -8.68 8.03
N ALA A 186 3.98 -7.94 7.99
CA ALA A 186 4.93 -7.85 9.11
C ALA A 186 4.38 -7.16 10.37
N GLY A 187 3.26 -6.43 10.26
CA GLY A 187 2.64 -5.73 11.38
C GLY A 187 1.15 -5.46 11.22
N GLU A 188 0.52 -4.99 12.30
CA GLU A 188 -0.93 -4.80 12.41
C GLU A 188 -1.50 -3.92 11.30
N PHE A 189 -0.84 -2.81 10.99
CA PHE A 189 -1.27 -1.85 9.98
C PHE A 189 -0.42 -1.87 8.72
N TYR A 190 0.41 -2.90 8.50
CA TYR A 190 1.04 -3.07 7.20
C TYR A 190 -0.03 -3.23 6.11
N PRO A 191 0.23 -2.81 4.87
CA PRO A 191 -0.69 -3.03 3.75
C PRO A 191 -1.16 -4.48 3.67
N LYS A 192 -2.46 -4.66 3.41
CA LYS A 192 -3.13 -5.96 3.29
C LYS A 192 -4.05 -5.94 2.09
N GLY A 193 -4.42 -7.13 1.61
CA GLY A 193 -5.19 -7.28 0.38
C GLY A 193 -4.33 -7.22 -0.87
N GLY A 194 -4.98 -7.07 -2.03
CA GLY A 194 -4.36 -7.13 -3.35
C GLY A 194 -4.76 -8.37 -4.16
N GLN A 195 -5.27 -9.41 -3.51
CA GLN A 195 -5.73 -10.63 -4.19
C GLN A 195 -6.85 -10.36 -5.20
N LYS A 196 -7.85 -9.54 -4.83
CA LYS A 196 -8.91 -9.14 -5.75
C LYS A 196 -8.35 -8.40 -6.98
N ARG A 197 -7.42 -7.45 -6.79
CA ARG A 197 -6.77 -6.75 -7.91
C ARG A 197 -6.00 -7.72 -8.79
N ALA A 198 -5.32 -8.71 -8.22
CA ALA A 198 -4.61 -9.74 -8.98
C ALA A 198 -5.57 -10.61 -9.81
N GLN A 199 -6.71 -10.99 -9.26
CA GLN A 199 -7.76 -11.71 -10.00
C GLN A 199 -8.31 -10.86 -11.14
N ASP A 200 -8.64 -9.59 -10.86
CA ASP A 200 -9.15 -8.66 -11.88
C ASP A 200 -8.12 -8.48 -13.01
N LEU A 201 -6.84 -8.30 -12.67
CA LEU A 201 -5.73 -8.22 -13.65
C LEU A 201 -5.57 -9.48 -14.50
N LEU A 202 -5.71 -10.67 -13.89
CA LEU A 202 -5.65 -11.93 -14.63
C LEU A 202 -6.77 -11.97 -15.67
N THR A 203 -8.01 -11.67 -15.26
CA THR A 203 -9.17 -11.64 -16.16
C THR A 203 -9.04 -10.56 -17.25
N GLU A 204 -8.45 -9.41 -16.95
CA GLU A 204 -8.29 -8.31 -17.92
C GLU A 204 -7.21 -8.57 -18.98
N ASN A 205 -6.18 -9.38 -18.67
CA ASN A 205 -4.94 -9.41 -19.45
C ASN A 205 -4.52 -10.79 -19.97
N CYS A 206 -5.18 -11.86 -19.54
CA CYS A 206 -4.70 -13.24 -19.71
C CYS A 206 -5.74 -14.20 -20.30
N ASN A 207 -6.71 -13.68 -21.05
CA ASN A 207 -7.69 -14.48 -21.80
C ASN A 207 -7.27 -14.68 -23.26
#